data_AF-A0A151QM36-F1
#
_entry.id   AF-A0A151QM36-F1
#
_cell.length_a   1.000
_cell.length_b   1.000
_cell.length_c   1.000
_cell.angle_alpha   90.00
_cell.angle_beta   90.00
_cell.angle_gamma   90.00
#
_symmetry.space_group_name_H-M   'P 1'
#
loop_
_entity.id
_entity.type
_entity.pdbx_description
1 polymer ?
#
loop_
_entity_poly.entity_id
_entity_poly.type
_entity_poly.pdbx_seq_one_letter_code
_entity_poly.pdbx_strand_id
1 'polypeptide(L)'
;MQIVQLPCLLCDEADRICHNFLWGDNVDHRRYHAIGWHKLCLPKEHGGLGLRRMRDLNTSFMMKNCWSLITEPHKLWVKVVRAMYKCLNDTIPKVGRRPNMSNLWQGICDSWNLVIPQVRWRVGNGRRVNFWFDNWLSGNSPLFQKALVDIPLV
;
A
#
# COMPACT_ATOMS: atom_id res chain seq x y z
N MET A 1 0.82 5.21 12.87
CA MET A 1 1.48 4.99 11.57
C MET A 1 2.35 3.76 11.73
N GLN A 2 2.22 2.75 10.86
CA GLN A 2 3.09 1.56 10.93
C GLN A 2 4.46 1.90 10.34
N ILE A 3 5.54 1.56 11.03
CA ILE A 3 6.91 1.97 10.64
C ILE A 3 7.73 0.84 10.00
N VAL A 4 7.19 -0.37 9.96
CA VAL A 4 7.88 -1.57 9.48
C VAL A 4 6.87 -2.49 8.83
N GLN A 5 7.23 -3.09 7.69
CA GLN A 5 6.50 -4.24 7.16
C GLN A 5 6.73 -5.42 8.10
N LEU A 6 5.69 -5.91 8.76
CA LEU A 6 5.85 -7.00 9.72
C LEU A 6 6.30 -8.29 9.01
N PRO A 7 7.18 -9.10 9.62
CA PRO A 7 7.56 -10.40 9.08
C PRO A 7 6.35 -11.32 8.91
N CYS A 8 6.35 -12.14 7.86
CA CYS A 8 5.25 -13.08 7.57
C CYS A 8 4.91 -13.98 8.76
N LEU A 9 5.92 -14.50 9.47
CA LEU A 9 5.73 -15.36 10.64
C LEU A 9 4.97 -14.66 11.77
N LEU A 10 5.22 -13.37 11.99
CA LEU A 10 4.51 -12.60 13.01
C LEU A 10 3.04 -12.37 12.61
N CYS A 11 2.79 -12.14 11.32
CA CYS A 11 1.42 -12.07 10.82
C CYS A 11 0.68 -13.40 10.96
N ASP A 12 1.34 -14.52 10.65
CA ASP A 12 0.75 -15.86 10.77
C ASP A 12 0.45 -16.20 12.23
N GLU A 13 1.34 -15.81 13.14
CA GLU A 13 1.14 -16.01 14.58
C GLU A 13 -0.05 -15.17 15.09
N ALA A 14 -0.19 -13.93 14.64
CA ALA A 14 -1.34 -13.10 14.97
C ALA A 14 -2.65 -13.70 14.43
N ASP A 15 -2.65 -14.17 13.18
CA ASP A 15 -3.79 -14.87 12.59
C ASP A 15 -4.12 -16.16 13.38
N ARG A 16 -3.10 -16.90 13.83
CA ARG A 16 -3.25 -18.10 14.67
C ARG A 16 -3.92 -17.78 16.01
N ILE A 17 -3.49 -16.72 16.69
CA ILE A 17 -4.09 -16.28 17.96
C ILE A 17 -5.56 -15.93 17.76
N CYS A 18 -5.90 -15.18 16.71
CA CYS A 18 -7.28 -14.82 16.39
C CYS A 18 -8.13 -16.05 16.05
N HIS A 19 -7.58 -16.99 15.29
CA HIS A 19 -8.25 -18.24 14.92
C HIS A 19 -8.49 -19.15 16.12
N ASN A 20 -7.50 -19.29 17.00
CA ASN A 20 -7.61 -20.08 18.23
C ASN A 20 -8.66 -19.48 19.18
N PHE A 21 -8.67 -18.16 19.33
CA PHE A 21 -9.69 -17.46 20.11
C PHE A 21 -11.10 -17.74 19.57
N LEU A 22 -11.28 -17.66 18.25
CA LEU A 22 -12.59 -17.86 17.62
C LEU A 22 -13.15 -19.28 17.87
N TRP A 23 -12.28 -20.30 17.84
CA TRP A 23 -12.70 -21.69 18.04
C TRP A 23 -12.63 -22.16 19.49
N GLY A 24 -12.16 -21.32 20.41
CA GLY A 24 -11.98 -21.68 21.82
C GLY A 24 -10.89 -22.73 22.03
N ASP A 25 -9.81 -22.66 21.24
CA ASP A 25 -8.60 -23.45 21.45
C ASP A 25 -7.83 -22.92 22.66
N ASN A 26 -7.38 -23.85 23.51
CA ASN A 26 -6.53 -23.58 24.66
C ASN A 26 -5.23 -24.38 24.53
N VAL A 27 -4.24 -24.13 25.41
CA VAL A 27 -2.94 -24.84 25.39
C VAL A 27 -3.12 -26.37 25.48
N ASP A 28 -4.09 -26.80 26.29
CA ASP A 28 -4.31 -28.23 26.57
C ASP A 28 -5.36 -28.88 25.66
N HIS A 29 -6.21 -28.09 25.00
CA HIS A 29 -7.37 -28.58 24.26
C HIS A 29 -7.53 -27.88 22.93
N ARG A 30 -7.37 -28.64 21.84
CA ARG A 30 -7.65 -28.18 20.48
C ARG A 30 -9.06 -28.57 20.07
N ARG A 31 -9.85 -27.59 19.64
CA ARG A 31 -11.22 -27.76 19.13
C ARG A 31 -11.17 -28.06 17.64
N TYR A 32 -12.25 -28.66 17.13
CA TYR A 32 -12.40 -28.93 15.71
C TYR A 32 -12.66 -27.62 14.95
N HIS A 33 -11.80 -27.31 13.97
CA HIS A 33 -11.91 -26.10 13.15
C HIS A 33 -12.72 -26.41 11.89
N ALA A 34 -14.02 -26.16 11.94
CA ALA A 34 -14.94 -26.54 10.87
C ALA A 34 -14.75 -25.74 9.56
N ILE A 35 -14.22 -24.52 9.66
CA ILE A 35 -14.06 -23.60 8.52
C ILE A 35 -12.64 -23.03 8.55
N GLY A 36 -11.93 -23.10 7.42
CA GLY A 36 -10.59 -22.55 7.31
C GLY A 36 -10.55 -21.02 7.41
N TRP A 37 -9.47 -20.48 7.99
CA TRP A 37 -9.27 -19.04 8.24
C TRP A 37 -9.53 -18.16 7.01
N HIS A 38 -9.05 -18.58 5.84
CA HIS A 38 -9.25 -17.81 4.59
C HIS A 38 -10.74 -17.58 4.25
N LYS A 39 -11.63 -18.54 4.54
CA LYS A 39 -13.07 -18.39 4.31
C LYS A 39 -13.71 -17.46 5.31
N LEU A 40 -13.29 -17.54 6.58
CA LEU A 40 -13.76 -16.64 7.64
C LEU A 40 -13.36 -15.18 7.35
N CYS A 41 -12.23 -14.96 6.69
CA CYS A 41 -11.80 -13.63 6.30
C CYS A 41 -12.51 -13.04 5.07
N LEU A 42 -13.36 -13.81 4.38
CA LEU A 42 -14.16 -13.26 3.29
C LEU A 42 -15.19 -12.24 3.83
N PRO A 43 -15.62 -11.27 3.01
CA PRO A 43 -16.76 -10.42 3.35
C PRO A 43 -18.02 -11.24 3.70
N LYS A 44 -18.90 -10.67 4.53
CA LYS A 44 -20.15 -11.33 4.93
C LYS A 44 -21.06 -11.68 3.74
N GLU A 45 -21.10 -10.79 2.76
CA GLU A 45 -21.78 -10.99 1.47
C GLU A 45 -21.24 -12.19 0.66
N HIS A 46 -20.00 -12.61 0.93
CA HIS A 46 -19.36 -13.77 0.31
C HIS A 46 -19.32 -14.99 1.25
N GLY A 47 -20.15 -15.01 2.31
CA GLY A 47 -20.27 -16.12 3.24
C GLY A 47 -19.17 -16.22 4.31
N GLY A 48 -18.33 -15.19 4.45
CA GLY A 48 -17.34 -15.10 5.54
C GLY A 48 -17.84 -14.32 6.75
N LEU A 49 -16.95 -14.06 7.71
CA LEU A 49 -17.23 -13.24 8.89
C LEU A 49 -16.74 -11.79 8.75
N GLY A 50 -16.04 -11.46 7.66
CA GLY A 50 -15.41 -10.15 7.46
C GLY A 50 -14.18 -9.93 8.33
N LEU A 51 -13.57 -11.01 8.85
CA LEU A 51 -12.29 -10.94 9.55
C LEU A 51 -11.19 -10.55 8.56
N ARG A 52 -10.10 -9.96 9.05
CA ARG A 52 -9.03 -9.48 8.18
C ARG A 52 -7.77 -10.29 8.40
N ARG A 53 -7.21 -10.84 7.33
CA ARG A 53 -5.90 -11.52 7.39
C ARG A 53 -4.82 -10.51 7.74
N MET A 54 -3.95 -10.85 8.69
CA MET A 54 -2.95 -9.92 9.19
C MET A 54 -1.94 -9.49 8.13
N ARG A 55 -1.60 -10.38 7.18
CA ARG A 55 -0.74 -10.04 6.04
C ARG A 55 -1.36 -8.98 5.11
N ASP A 56 -2.68 -9.05 4.88
CA ASP A 56 -3.40 -8.09 4.04
C ASP A 56 -3.47 -6.72 4.74
N LEU A 57 -3.69 -6.72 6.06
CA LEU A 57 -3.65 -5.51 6.88
C LEU A 57 -2.27 -4.86 6.87
N ASN A 58 -1.22 -5.65 7.06
CA ASN A 58 0.18 -5.21 7.04
C ASN A 58 0.50 -4.46 5.73
N THR A 59 0.15 -5.08 4.59
CA THR A 59 0.30 -4.47 3.26
C THR A 59 -0.55 -3.21 3.11
N SER A 60 -1.81 -3.25 3.55
CA SER A 60 -2.72 -2.09 3.48
C SER A 60 -2.19 -0.90 4.28
N PHE A 61 -1.56 -1.13 5.43
CA PHE A 61 -0.94 -0.06 6.22
C PHE A 61 0.29 0.54 5.52
N MET A 62 1.10 -0.28 4.85
CA MET A 62 2.18 0.25 4.00
C MET A 62 1.66 1.00 2.78
N MET A 63 0.57 0.54 2.15
CA MET A 63 -0.09 1.28 1.07
C MET A 63 -0.60 2.64 1.57
N LYS A 64 -1.17 2.71 2.78
CA LYS A 64 -1.57 3.97 3.42
C LYS A 64 -0.37 4.91 3.64
N ASN A 65 0.79 4.38 4.03
CA ASN A 65 2.02 5.18 4.13
C ASN A 65 2.47 5.69 2.75
N CYS A 66 2.42 4.85 1.71
CA CYS A 66 2.73 5.27 0.33
C CYS A 66 1.82 6.42 -0.10
N TRP A 67 0.52 6.31 0.17
CA TRP A 67 -0.45 7.36 -0.12
C TRP A 67 -0.14 8.66 0.63
N SER A 68 0.16 8.57 1.93
CA SER A 68 0.55 9.72 2.75
C SER A 68 1.81 10.42 2.24
N LEU A 69 2.79 9.66 1.70
CA LEU A 69 3.99 10.19 1.07
C LEU A 69 3.66 11.13 -0.12
N ILE A 70 2.55 10.86 -0.81
CA ILE A 70 2.05 11.65 -1.95
C ILE A 70 1.17 12.81 -1.46
N THR A 71 0.17 12.52 -0.62
CA THR A 71 -0.90 13.49 -0.30
C THR A 71 -0.64 14.36 0.90
N GLU A 72 0.28 13.99 1.79
CA GLU A 72 0.52 14.65 3.07
C GLU A 72 1.97 15.14 3.23
N PRO A 73 2.52 15.91 2.26
CA PRO A 73 3.92 16.35 2.26
C PRO A 73 4.30 17.24 3.45
N HIS A 74 3.31 17.77 4.18
CA HIS A 74 3.51 18.63 5.34
C HIS A 74 3.86 17.85 6.61
N LYS A 75 3.54 16.54 6.70
CA LYS A 75 3.82 15.72 7.89
C LYS A 75 5.31 15.59 8.12
N LEU A 76 5.74 15.68 9.37
CA LEU A 76 7.17 15.64 9.73
C LEU A 76 7.87 14.38 9.22
N TRP A 77 7.28 13.20 9.45
CA TRP A 77 7.86 11.94 9.01
C TRP A 77 7.99 11.89 7.47
N VAL A 78 7.03 12.46 6.74
CA VAL A 78 7.06 12.55 5.28
C VAL A 78 8.24 13.43 4.85
N LYS A 79 8.38 14.63 5.45
CA LYS A 79 9.52 15.53 5.18
C LYS A 79 10.87 14.84 5.42
N VAL A 80 11.00 14.14 6.56
CA VAL A 80 12.22 13.41 6.92
C VAL A 80 12.53 12.31 5.92
N VAL A 81 11.55 11.43 5.61
CA VAL A 81 11.74 10.34 4.65
C VAL A 81 12.09 10.90 3.26
N ARG A 82 11.39 11.93 2.80
CA ARG A 82 11.66 12.53 1.49
C ARG A 82 13.03 13.19 1.40
N ALA A 83 13.50 13.81 2.50
CA ALA A 83 14.85 14.34 2.58
C ALA A 83 15.90 13.21 2.54
N MET A 84 15.73 12.17 3.38
CA MET A 84 16.67 11.04 3.43
C MET A 84 16.80 10.32 2.07
N TYR A 85 15.69 10.14 1.35
CA TYR A 85 15.66 9.45 0.07
C TYR A 85 15.68 10.39 -1.15
N LYS A 86 15.98 11.68 -0.96
CA LYS A 86 16.18 12.67 -2.03
C LYS A 86 14.99 12.78 -3.01
N CYS A 87 13.77 12.82 -2.50
CA CYS A 87 12.54 12.94 -3.29
C CYS A 87 11.64 14.10 -2.82
N LEU A 88 12.24 15.21 -2.37
CA LEU A 88 11.55 16.39 -1.82
C LEU A 88 10.67 17.13 -2.83
N ASN A 89 11.15 17.30 -4.06
CA ASN A 89 10.56 18.23 -5.03
C ASN A 89 9.48 17.62 -5.94
N ASP A 90 9.44 16.29 -6.04
CA ASP A 90 8.49 15.62 -6.93
C ASP A 90 7.06 15.75 -6.37
N THR A 91 6.01 15.89 -7.19
CA THR A 91 4.66 15.76 -6.60
C THR A 91 4.35 14.30 -6.26
N ILE A 92 4.77 13.39 -7.14
CA ILE A 92 4.76 11.95 -6.91
C ILE A 92 6.22 11.51 -6.77
N PRO A 93 6.68 11.11 -5.57
CA PRO A 93 8.06 10.72 -5.33
C PRO A 93 8.51 9.54 -6.19
N LYS A 94 9.73 9.60 -6.72
CA LYS A 94 10.39 8.43 -7.31
C LYS A 94 10.86 7.48 -6.20
N VAL A 95 10.04 6.50 -5.87
CA VAL A 95 10.35 5.47 -4.87
C VAL A 95 11.09 4.31 -5.54
N GLY A 96 12.16 3.86 -4.91
CA GLY A 96 12.97 2.74 -5.37
C GLY A 96 13.87 2.20 -4.27
N ARG A 97 14.30 0.95 -4.43
CA ARG A 97 15.21 0.31 -3.48
C ARG A 97 16.59 0.96 -3.52
N ARG A 98 17.25 1.03 -2.37
CA ARG A 98 18.62 1.54 -2.19
C ARG A 98 19.39 0.65 -1.20
N PRO A 99 20.72 0.74 -1.12
CA PRO A 99 21.48 0.15 -0.03
C PRO A 99 21.07 0.80 1.32
N ASN A 100 21.14 0.02 2.42
CA ASN A 100 20.93 0.52 3.79
C ASN A 100 19.61 1.28 4.02
N MET A 101 18.50 0.72 3.53
CA MET A 101 17.17 1.31 3.72
C MET A 101 16.66 1.09 5.14
N SER A 102 16.00 2.10 5.69
CA SER A 102 15.16 1.95 6.87
C SER A 102 13.98 0.99 6.59
N ASN A 103 13.54 0.27 7.63
CA ASN A 103 12.42 -0.67 7.55
C ASN A 103 11.14 -0.05 6.96
N LEU A 104 10.87 1.22 7.27
CA LEU A 104 9.76 1.96 6.70
C LEU A 104 9.89 2.11 5.19
N TRP A 105 11.07 2.49 4.70
CA TRP A 105 11.28 2.70 3.27
C TRP A 105 11.28 1.39 2.49
N GLN A 106 11.77 0.30 3.09
CA GLN A 106 11.64 -1.04 2.53
C GLN A 106 10.16 -1.40 2.31
N GLY A 107 9.33 -1.27 3.36
CA GLY A 107 7.89 -1.53 3.26
C GLY A 107 7.16 -0.62 2.26
N ILE A 108 7.57 0.65 2.18
CA ILE A 108 7.08 1.59 1.16
C ILE A 108 7.47 1.10 -0.24
N CYS A 109 8.73 0.72 -0.48
CA CYS A 109 9.17 0.20 -1.78
C CYS A 109 8.40 -1.06 -2.20
N ASP A 110 8.19 -1.99 -1.27
CA ASP A 110 7.47 -3.24 -1.53
C ASP A 110 6.01 -2.97 -1.91
N SER A 111 5.37 -2.00 -1.24
CA SER A 111 3.97 -1.65 -1.49
C SER A 111 3.77 -0.64 -2.62
N TRP A 112 4.84 0.04 -3.06
CA TRP A 112 4.74 1.13 -4.03
C TRP A 112 4.14 0.68 -5.36
N ASN A 113 4.54 -0.52 -5.82
CA ASN A 113 4.05 -1.10 -7.07
C ASN A 113 2.56 -1.47 -7.03
N LEU A 114 2.00 -1.66 -5.84
CA LEU A 114 0.56 -1.90 -5.65
C LEU A 114 -0.23 -0.59 -5.67
N VAL A 115 0.38 0.51 -5.21
CA VAL A 115 -0.27 1.81 -5.07
C VAL A 115 -0.17 2.62 -6.35
N ILE A 116 1.02 2.77 -6.93
CA ILE A 116 1.25 3.74 -8.01
C ILE A 116 0.35 3.53 -9.24
N PRO A 117 0.02 2.30 -9.69
CA PRO A 117 -0.88 2.11 -10.84
C PRO A 117 -2.33 2.52 -10.55
N GLN A 118 -2.71 2.58 -9.26
CA GLN A 118 -4.05 2.94 -8.81
C GLN A 118 -4.17 4.45 -8.50
N VAL A 119 -3.05 5.18 -8.44
CA VAL A 119 -3.04 6.61 -8.20
C VAL A 119 -3.44 7.35 -9.47
N ARG A 120 -4.38 8.28 -9.33
CA ARG A 120 -4.77 9.20 -10.40
C ARG A 120 -4.84 10.62 -9.93
N TRP A 121 -4.58 11.52 -10.86
CA TRP A 121 -4.77 12.94 -10.66
C TRP A 121 -6.23 13.31 -10.77
N ARG A 122 -6.73 14.01 -9.75
CA ARG A 122 -7.95 14.81 -9.87
C ARG A 122 -7.55 16.20 -10.32
N VAL A 123 -7.82 16.52 -11.58
CA VAL A 123 -7.43 17.81 -12.18
C VAL A 123 -8.21 18.94 -11.50
N GLY A 124 -7.46 19.89 -10.93
CA GLY A 124 -7.97 21.16 -10.43
C GLY A 124 -7.56 22.29 -11.38
N ASN A 125 -6.69 23.19 -10.91
CA ASN A 125 -6.16 24.30 -11.72
C ASN A 125 -5.03 23.92 -12.70
N GLY A 126 -4.69 22.63 -12.83
CA GLY A 126 -3.68 22.13 -13.75
C GLY A 126 -2.21 22.45 -13.42
N ARG A 127 -1.90 23.36 -12.47
CA ARG A 127 -0.52 23.85 -12.23
C ARG A 127 0.50 22.80 -11.78
N ARG A 128 0.04 21.64 -11.30
CA ARG A 128 0.88 20.54 -10.79
C ARG A 128 0.76 19.26 -11.61
N VAL A 129 -0.02 19.27 -12.70
CA VAL A 129 -0.32 18.09 -13.51
C VAL A 129 0.36 18.27 -14.86
N ASN A 130 1.17 17.29 -15.25
CA ASN A 130 1.73 17.21 -16.60
C ASN A 130 0.68 16.63 -17.55
N PHE A 131 0.21 17.44 -18.47
CA PHE A 131 -0.85 17.04 -19.42
C PHE A 131 -0.54 15.73 -20.15
N TRP A 132 0.71 15.53 -20.59
CA TRP A 132 1.11 14.35 -21.36
C TRP A 132 1.50 13.14 -20.51
N PHE A 133 2.23 13.37 -19.42
CA PHE A 133 2.94 12.31 -18.68
C PHE A 133 2.22 11.82 -17.43
N ASP A 134 1.27 12.59 -16.88
CA ASP A 134 0.52 12.18 -15.69
C ASP A 134 -0.76 11.42 -16.04
N ASN A 135 -1.12 10.46 -15.19
CA ASN A 135 -2.37 9.70 -15.32
C ASN A 135 -3.54 10.44 -14.68
N TRP A 136 -4.23 11.26 -15.49
CA TRP A 136 -5.42 12.01 -15.07
C TRP A 136 -6.71 11.55 -15.77
N LEU A 137 -6.61 10.73 -16.82
CA LEU A 137 -7.76 10.13 -17.52
C LEU A 137 -8.14 8.78 -16.91
N SER A 138 -9.34 8.29 -17.25
CA SER A 138 -9.92 7.02 -16.77
C SER A 138 -9.25 5.74 -17.33
N GLY A 139 -8.18 5.84 -18.13
CA GLY A 139 -7.54 4.71 -18.83
C GLY A 139 -6.31 4.00 -18.22
N ASN A 140 -5.86 4.31 -17.00
CA ASN A 140 -4.64 3.74 -16.39
C ASN A 140 -3.35 3.97 -17.19
N SER A 141 -3.38 4.88 -18.16
CA SER A 141 -2.22 5.26 -18.95
C SER A 141 -2.19 6.77 -19.19
N PRO A 142 -0.99 7.37 -19.16
CA PRO A 142 -0.80 8.76 -19.55
C PRO A 142 -1.07 8.96 -21.04
N LEU A 143 -1.45 10.18 -21.43
CA LEU A 143 -1.80 10.50 -22.82
C LEU A 143 -0.64 10.26 -23.79
N PHE A 144 0.60 10.41 -23.34
CA PHE A 144 1.77 10.21 -24.19
C PHE A 144 1.78 8.83 -24.86
N GLN A 145 1.28 7.79 -24.17
CA GLN A 145 1.23 6.43 -24.72
C GLN A 145 0.21 6.26 -25.85
N LYS A 146 -0.72 7.21 -25.99
CA LYS A 146 -1.75 7.23 -27.03
C LYS A 146 -1.47 8.28 -28.10
N ALA A 147 -0.35 8.99 -28.02
CA ALA A 147 0.01 9.99 -29.01
C ALA A 147 0.31 9.32 -30.35
N LEU A 148 -0.36 9.79 -31.42
CA LEU A 148 -0.12 9.33 -32.80
C LEU A 148 1.02 10.09 -33.47
N VAL A 149 1.50 11.15 -32.83
CA VAL A 149 2.50 12.09 -33.34
C VAL A 149 3.47 12.41 -32.22
N ASP A 150 4.70 12.77 -32.56
CA ASP A 150 5.70 13.18 -31.59
C ASP A 150 5.21 14.38 -30.76
N ILE A 151 5.40 14.27 -29.45
CA ILE A 151 4.99 15.29 -28.51
C ILE A 151 6.05 16.39 -28.55
N PRO A 152 5.66 17.66 -28.79
CA PRO A 152 6.63 18.76 -28.75
C PRO A 152 7.30 18.80 -27.38
N LEU A 153 8.63 18.77 -27.38
CA LEU A 153 9.44 18.91 -26.17
C LEU A 153 9.11 20.26 -25.52
N VAL A 154 8.55 20.22 -24.31
CA VAL A 154 8.31 21.40 -23.46
C VAL A 154 9.51 21.62 -22.56
#